data_AF-A0A248JW87-F1
#
_entry.id   AF-A0A248JW87-F1
#
_cell.length_a   1.000
_cell.length_b   1.000
_cell.length_c   1.000
_cell.angle_alpha   90.00
_cell.angle_beta   90.00
_cell.angle_gamma   90.00
#
_symmetry.space_group_name_H-M   'P 1'
#
loop_
_entity.id
_entity.type
_entity.pdbx_description
1 polymer ?
#
loop_
_entity_poly.entity_id
_entity_poly.type
_entity_poly.pdbx_seq_one_letter_code
_entity_poly.pdbx_strand_id
1 'polypeptide(L)'
;MDDVPEKAVRGGFRPGDGNDGSARVRRADGGGLGRPMTSGSTHRVLLVEDSPTQALQLQMMLERRGWSVTVCGDAESALEQLGREMPDLAIVDYHLPRMNGDEFVRRVRMDMRTRGLSVLMLTDSHAADRERQGYDSGADAYVPKSVDTDILLSRVGALLRKTTAAAAQAPVDIRQSRLLVVDDSPTYLFFITAQLQEDGHEVIGVSSGREALARMAEEKFDCVVVDLVMPEMSGTELCQHLDRMRRQHDRLFQIIILTSRDNKEDMMRGLEAGADDFVGKAGESEILKARIRALLRRKFLHEENLRISGEFRDKELELERTRDERRIAQERAAMTEALERSHAELAEAYQELQGTQAQLVQAAKMASLGALVAGIAHELNNPLAFVGNHLGTVLRCLETITPEVQGHLSDKGARDLDKMRQRLDAMRLGIDRVENLVVKLRTFSRLDEAEVKEVEIEDSLESVLTLLQHKLSDRITVERRYEGPKRITCQPGPLNQVLMNVVGNAIDAIEGTGTITLATGRNGAMFRLSVRDTGHGIPAAIRDRICEPFFTTKPVGSGTGLGLSISYSIIQRHRGRLEFHSDEGRGTEVVIEIPMDGASADAPTLPDPAQTAHAMPGEA
;
A
#
# COMPACT_ATOMS: atom_id res chain seq x y z
N MET A 1 -45.20 5.45 -44.30
CA MET A 1 -44.90 5.52 -45.73
C MET A 1 -43.52 4.92 -45.93
N ASP A 2 -43.56 3.64 -46.25
CA ASP A 2 -42.75 2.90 -47.22
C ASP A 2 -41.22 2.84 -47.10
N ASP A 3 -40.77 1.63 -46.73
CA ASP A 3 -39.83 0.74 -47.42
C ASP A 3 -38.44 1.22 -47.88
N VAL A 4 -37.39 0.76 -47.16
CA VAL A 4 -36.39 -0.30 -47.54
C VAL A 4 -35.95 -0.31 -49.03
N PRO A 5 -34.64 -0.42 -49.43
CA PRO A 5 -33.82 -1.60 -49.08
C PRO A 5 -32.27 -1.54 -49.08
N GLU A 6 -31.73 -2.62 -48.49
CA GLU A 6 -30.39 -3.22 -48.65
C GLU A 6 -29.97 -3.58 -50.10
N LYS A 7 -28.65 -3.58 -50.36
CA LYS A 7 -27.82 -4.65 -51.00
C LYS A 7 -26.39 -4.11 -51.22
N ALA A 8 -25.36 -4.62 -50.54
CA ALA A 8 -24.55 -5.81 -50.87
C ALA A 8 -23.82 -5.74 -52.24
N VAL A 9 -22.49 -5.89 -52.24
CA VAL A 9 -21.70 -6.88 -53.02
C VAL A 9 -20.18 -6.60 -52.96
N ARG A 10 -19.47 -7.54 -52.31
CA ARG A 10 -18.23 -8.28 -52.64
C ARG A 10 -16.97 -7.62 -53.25
N GLY A 11 -15.85 -8.04 -52.64
CA GLY A 11 -14.64 -8.59 -53.31
C GLY A 11 -13.48 -7.59 -53.39
N GLY A 12 -12.25 -7.87 -52.96
CA GLY A 12 -11.58 -9.08 -52.48
C GLY A 12 -10.10 -8.97 -52.89
N PHE A 13 -9.15 -9.27 -52.00
CA PHE A 13 -7.88 -9.98 -52.27
C PHE A 13 -7.01 -10.06 -51.00
N ARG A 14 -6.61 -11.30 -50.66
CA ARG A 14 -5.50 -11.74 -49.77
C ARG A 14 -4.18 -11.78 -50.61
N PRO A 15 -2.96 -12.18 -50.15
CA PRO A 15 -2.61 -13.06 -49.02
C PRO A 15 -1.25 -12.82 -48.32
N GLY A 16 -0.89 -13.74 -47.41
CA GLY A 16 0.45 -13.92 -46.82
C GLY A 16 0.36 -14.14 -45.29
N ASP A 17 -0.07 -15.31 -44.79
CA ASP A 17 0.68 -16.58 -44.61
C ASP A 17 1.74 -16.49 -43.48
N GLY A 18 1.87 -17.40 -42.51
CA GLY A 18 1.25 -18.70 -42.22
C GLY A 18 1.28 -18.95 -40.70
N ASN A 19 0.34 -19.70 -40.12
CA ASN A 19 0.33 -21.17 -39.99
C ASN A 19 1.57 -21.67 -39.19
N ASP A 20 1.44 -22.40 -38.09
CA ASP A 20 0.72 -23.68 -38.01
C ASP A 20 0.42 -24.08 -36.55
N GLY A 21 -0.76 -24.67 -36.37
CA GLY A 21 -1.10 -25.42 -35.15
C GLY A 21 -0.85 -26.91 -35.36
N SER A 22 -0.85 -27.69 -34.28
CA SER A 22 -1.27 -29.09 -34.39
C SER A 22 -1.84 -29.62 -33.07
N ALA A 23 -3.10 -30.05 -33.17
CA ALA A 23 -3.76 -30.92 -32.23
C ALA A 23 -3.37 -32.39 -32.52
N ARG A 24 -3.33 -33.25 -31.50
CA ARG A 24 -3.41 -34.71 -31.69
C ARG A 24 -4.43 -35.35 -30.74
N VAL A 25 -5.44 -35.90 -31.42
CA VAL A 25 -6.37 -36.99 -31.11
C VAL A 25 -5.83 -38.03 -30.09
N ARG A 26 -6.66 -38.42 -29.12
CA ARG A 26 -6.59 -39.73 -28.45
C ARG A 26 -7.93 -40.45 -28.54
N ARG A 27 -7.90 -41.65 -29.12
CA ARG A 27 -8.96 -42.66 -29.11
C ARG A 27 -8.92 -43.45 -27.80
N ALA A 28 -10.09 -43.92 -27.38
CA ALA A 28 -10.28 -44.95 -26.37
C ALA A 28 -10.13 -46.36 -26.99
N ASP A 29 -9.57 -47.30 -26.22
CA ASP A 29 -10.02 -48.69 -26.16
C ASP A 29 -9.30 -49.46 -25.03
N GLY A 30 -10.05 -50.35 -24.37
CA GLY A 30 -9.55 -51.60 -23.78
C GLY A 30 -9.14 -51.60 -22.30
N GLY A 31 -10.05 -52.05 -21.43
CA GLY A 31 -9.76 -52.40 -20.04
C GLY A 31 -8.92 -53.67 -19.90
N GLY A 32 -8.14 -53.75 -18.83
CA GLY A 32 -7.38 -54.93 -18.42
C GLY A 32 -6.87 -54.77 -17.00
N LEU A 33 -7.38 -55.60 -16.10
CA LEU A 33 -7.06 -55.66 -14.67
C LEU A 33 -5.55 -55.86 -14.43
N GLY A 34 -4.98 -55.01 -13.58
CA GLY A 34 -3.62 -55.18 -13.05
C GLY A 34 -3.27 -54.05 -12.11
N ARG A 35 -3.43 -54.28 -10.81
CA ARG A 35 -2.90 -53.39 -9.76
C ARG A 35 -1.40 -53.13 -10.03
N PRO A 36 -0.92 -51.87 -10.04
CA PRO A 36 0.52 -51.64 -10.09
C PRO A 36 1.15 -52.15 -8.80
N MET A 37 2.10 -53.06 -8.94
CA MET A 37 2.98 -53.45 -7.84
C MET A 37 3.81 -52.24 -7.41
N THR A 38 4.03 -52.15 -6.11
CA THR A 38 4.78 -51.11 -5.39
C THR A 38 6.12 -50.78 -6.05
N SER A 39 6.39 -49.49 -6.24
CA SER A 39 7.68 -48.92 -6.59
C SER A 39 8.77 -49.34 -5.59
N GLY A 40 9.68 -50.24 -5.97
CA GLY A 40 10.93 -50.46 -5.26
C GLY A 40 12.03 -49.61 -5.88
N SER A 41 12.59 -48.65 -5.14
CA SER A 41 13.77 -47.90 -5.57
C SER A 41 14.98 -48.83 -5.69
N THR A 42 15.58 -48.92 -6.87
CA THR A 42 16.83 -49.66 -7.11
C THR A 42 17.97 -48.91 -6.40
N HIS A 43 18.48 -49.44 -5.29
CA HIS A 43 19.61 -48.82 -4.57
C HIS A 43 20.89 -48.83 -5.41
N ARG A 44 21.66 -47.74 -5.38
CA ARG A 44 22.94 -47.60 -6.09
C ARG A 44 24.10 -47.88 -5.14
N VAL A 45 24.95 -48.84 -5.48
CA VAL A 45 26.11 -49.27 -4.68
C VAL A 45 27.39 -49.03 -5.48
N LEU A 46 28.37 -48.37 -4.88
CA LEU A 46 29.72 -48.25 -5.42
C LEU A 46 30.60 -49.34 -4.83
N LEU A 47 31.17 -50.21 -5.65
CA LEU A 47 32.10 -51.27 -5.24
C LEU A 47 33.52 -50.86 -5.64
N VAL A 48 34.42 -50.78 -4.67
CA VAL A 48 35.84 -50.46 -4.88
C VAL A 48 36.68 -51.69 -4.53
N GLU A 49 37.16 -52.39 -5.55
CA GLU A 49 37.84 -53.68 -5.44
C GLU A 49 38.85 -53.80 -6.58
N ASP A 50 40.12 -54.01 -6.24
CA ASP A 50 41.22 -54.03 -7.21
C ASP A 50 41.31 -55.36 -7.97
N SER A 51 40.80 -56.44 -7.37
CA SER A 51 40.74 -57.76 -7.98
C SER A 51 39.52 -57.88 -8.90
N PRO A 52 39.70 -57.97 -10.23
CA PRO A 52 38.58 -58.01 -11.18
C PRO A 52 37.68 -59.25 -10.99
N THR A 53 38.26 -60.35 -10.51
CA THR A 53 37.53 -61.58 -10.21
C THR A 53 36.64 -61.45 -8.97
N GLN A 54 37.14 -60.82 -7.90
CA GLN A 54 36.36 -60.58 -6.67
C GLN A 54 35.29 -59.52 -6.94
N ALA A 55 35.65 -58.47 -7.68
CA ALA A 55 34.73 -57.42 -8.07
C ALA A 55 33.54 -57.97 -8.87
N LEU A 56 33.80 -58.85 -9.86
CA LEU A 56 32.75 -59.48 -10.66
C LEU A 56 31.84 -60.38 -9.81
N GLN A 57 32.40 -61.14 -8.87
CA GLN A 57 31.62 -62.01 -7.97
C GLN A 57 30.69 -61.18 -7.06
N LEU A 58 31.23 -60.15 -6.40
CA LEU A 58 30.45 -59.25 -5.55
C LEU A 58 29.40 -58.47 -6.34
N GLN A 59 29.75 -57.98 -7.54
CA GLN A 59 28.82 -57.31 -8.45
C GLN A 59 27.62 -58.22 -8.79
N MET A 60 27.88 -59.44 -9.27
CA MET A 60 26.82 -60.39 -9.61
C MET A 60 25.93 -60.73 -8.40
N MET A 61 26.52 -60.83 -7.21
CA MET A 61 25.78 -61.11 -5.97
C MET A 61 24.84 -59.97 -5.59
N LEU A 62 25.31 -58.72 -5.66
CA LEU A 62 24.54 -57.52 -5.33
C LEU A 62 23.44 -57.24 -6.37
N GLU A 63 23.75 -57.41 -7.67
CA GLU A 63 22.79 -57.22 -8.77
C GLU A 63 21.65 -58.24 -8.73
N ARG A 64 21.90 -59.48 -8.28
CA ARG A 64 20.84 -60.50 -8.07
C ARG A 64 19.80 -60.09 -7.03
N ARG A 65 20.11 -59.15 -6.13
CA ARG A 65 19.14 -58.54 -5.20
C ARG A 65 18.42 -57.33 -5.77
N GLY A 66 18.70 -56.94 -7.00
CA GLY A 66 18.10 -55.76 -7.64
C GLY A 66 18.76 -54.44 -7.21
N TRP A 67 20.04 -54.46 -6.84
CA TRP A 67 20.82 -53.23 -6.62
C TRP A 67 21.67 -52.91 -7.85
N SER A 68 21.78 -51.62 -8.18
CA SER A 68 22.64 -51.15 -9.27
C SER A 68 24.06 -50.98 -8.75
N VAL A 69 25.04 -51.65 -9.36
CA VAL A 69 26.44 -51.65 -8.87
C VAL A 69 27.34 -50.94 -9.88
N THR A 70 28.12 -49.99 -9.41
CA THR A 70 29.23 -49.39 -10.16
C THR A 70 30.54 -49.89 -9.59
N VAL A 71 31.42 -50.44 -10.41
CA VAL A 71 32.70 -51.03 -9.97
C VAL A 71 33.86 -50.10 -10.31
N CYS A 72 34.74 -49.85 -9.34
CA CYS A 72 35.99 -49.12 -9.48
C CYS A 72 37.15 -50.01 -9.03
N GLY A 73 38.24 -50.02 -9.81
CA GLY A 73 39.43 -50.83 -9.52
C GLY A 73 40.40 -50.20 -8.52
N ASP A 74 40.20 -48.93 -8.17
CA ASP A 74 41.04 -48.21 -7.22
C ASP A 74 40.30 -47.04 -6.55
N ALA A 75 40.88 -46.51 -5.49
CA ALA A 75 40.30 -45.41 -4.71
C ALA A 75 40.20 -44.08 -5.47
N GLU A 76 41.10 -43.80 -6.43
CA GLU A 76 41.09 -42.54 -7.19
C GLU A 76 39.91 -42.48 -8.16
N SER A 77 39.70 -43.56 -8.92
CA SER A 77 38.54 -43.70 -9.82
C SER A 77 37.22 -43.67 -9.04
N ALA A 78 37.20 -44.24 -7.82
CA ALA A 78 36.05 -44.15 -6.93
C ALA A 78 35.76 -42.71 -6.47
N LEU A 79 36.77 -41.91 -6.10
CA LEU A 79 36.59 -40.49 -5.74
C LEU A 79 36.10 -39.66 -6.93
N GLU A 80 36.59 -39.91 -8.14
CA GLU A 80 36.12 -39.24 -9.35
C GLU A 80 34.64 -39.58 -9.62
N GLN A 81 34.26 -40.85 -9.45
CA GLN A 81 32.88 -41.31 -9.60
C GLN A 81 31.94 -40.64 -8.60
N LEU A 82 32.35 -40.49 -7.33
CA LEU A 82 31.58 -39.77 -6.31
C LEU A 82 31.36 -38.29 -6.66
N GLY A 83 32.28 -37.68 -7.42
CA GLY A 83 32.13 -36.32 -7.93
C GLY A 83 31.01 -36.19 -8.97
N ARG A 84 30.79 -37.25 -9.76
CA ARG A 84 29.80 -37.32 -10.86
C ARG A 84 28.43 -37.76 -10.37
N GLU A 85 28.35 -38.85 -9.62
CA GLU A 85 27.10 -39.45 -9.16
C GLU A 85 27.25 -40.01 -7.74
N MET A 86 26.31 -39.67 -6.85
CA MET A 86 26.33 -40.12 -5.45
C MET A 86 25.60 -41.47 -5.30
N PRO A 87 26.29 -42.54 -4.86
CA PRO A 87 25.67 -43.82 -4.50
C PRO A 87 24.99 -43.74 -3.13
N ASP A 88 24.14 -44.73 -2.82
CA ASP A 88 23.49 -44.91 -1.53
C ASP A 88 24.40 -45.64 -0.51
N LEU A 89 25.39 -46.39 -1.00
CA LEU A 89 26.40 -47.10 -0.21
C LEU A 89 27.67 -47.29 -1.03
N ALA A 90 28.84 -47.17 -0.39
CA ALA A 90 30.11 -47.66 -0.94
C ALA A 90 30.59 -48.90 -0.19
N ILE A 91 30.98 -49.94 -0.92
CA ILE A 91 31.67 -51.13 -0.40
C ILE A 91 33.11 -51.02 -0.88
N VAL A 92 34.06 -51.00 0.05
CA VAL A 92 35.46 -50.63 -0.24
C VAL A 92 36.39 -51.69 0.33
N ASP A 93 37.24 -52.25 -0.51
CA ASP A 93 38.33 -53.09 -0.04
C ASP A 93 39.36 -52.28 0.77
N TYR A 94 39.88 -52.87 1.84
CA TYR A 94 40.91 -52.25 2.65
C TYR A 94 42.24 -52.13 1.89
N HIS A 95 42.60 -53.15 1.12
CA HIS A 95 43.86 -53.22 0.38
C HIS A 95 43.67 -52.83 -1.07
N LEU A 96 43.76 -51.53 -1.34
CA LEU A 96 43.67 -50.97 -2.68
C LEU A 96 45.04 -50.46 -3.14
N PRO A 97 45.36 -50.55 -4.44
CA PRO A 97 46.59 -50.03 -4.99
C PRO A 97 46.64 -48.51 -4.84
N ARG A 98 47.84 -47.97 -4.54
CA ARG A 98 48.17 -46.54 -4.38
C ARG A 98 47.59 -45.86 -3.14
N MET A 99 46.35 -46.16 -2.76
CA MET A 99 45.68 -45.58 -1.60
C MET A 99 44.82 -46.65 -0.93
N ASN A 100 45.10 -46.94 0.34
CA ASN A 100 44.33 -47.91 1.11
C ASN A 100 42.88 -47.44 1.35
N GLY A 101 41.99 -48.39 1.63
CA GLY A 101 40.57 -48.11 1.83
C GLY A 101 40.29 -47.14 2.98
N ASP A 102 41.07 -47.16 4.07
CA ASP A 102 40.94 -46.23 5.19
C ASP A 102 41.29 -44.78 4.81
N GLU A 103 42.32 -44.58 3.99
CA GLU A 103 42.68 -43.27 3.45
C GLU A 103 41.60 -42.75 2.49
N PHE A 104 41.03 -43.63 1.66
CA PHE A 104 39.85 -43.32 0.84
C PHE A 104 38.68 -42.82 1.71
N VAL A 105 38.33 -43.56 2.78
CA VAL A 105 37.24 -43.14 3.68
C VAL A 105 37.56 -41.80 4.34
N ARG A 106 38.78 -41.56 4.81
CA ARG A 106 39.17 -40.26 5.37
C ARG A 106 38.94 -39.12 4.38
N ARG A 107 39.28 -39.31 3.10
CA ARG A 107 39.03 -38.31 2.05
C ARG A 107 37.54 -38.10 1.77
N VAL A 108 36.75 -39.17 1.74
CA VAL A 108 35.28 -39.11 1.65
C VAL A 108 34.68 -38.36 2.84
N ARG A 109 35.25 -38.51 4.05
CA ARG A 109 34.77 -37.79 5.25
C ARG A 109 35.18 -36.32 5.28
N MET A 110 36.30 -35.95 4.68
CA MET A 110 36.80 -34.56 4.58
C MET A 110 36.02 -33.70 3.59
N ASP A 111 35.31 -34.30 2.63
CA ASP A 111 34.53 -33.58 1.62
C ASP A 111 33.07 -33.37 2.08
N MET A 112 32.62 -32.10 2.08
CA MET A 112 31.26 -31.66 2.42
C MET A 112 30.15 -32.35 1.63
N ARG A 113 30.42 -32.88 0.45
CA ARG A 113 29.41 -33.55 -0.39
C ARG A 113 29.30 -35.05 -0.10
N THR A 114 30.44 -35.70 0.14
CA THR A 114 30.52 -37.18 0.22
C THR A 114 30.54 -37.70 1.66
N ARG A 115 30.67 -36.80 2.64
CA ARG A 115 30.70 -37.06 4.08
C ARG A 115 29.65 -38.00 4.65
N GLY A 116 28.43 -37.93 4.12
CA GLY A 116 27.27 -38.67 4.61
C GLY A 116 27.05 -40.00 3.89
N LEU A 117 27.91 -40.33 2.92
CA LEU A 117 27.86 -41.61 2.22
C LEU A 117 28.07 -42.75 3.21
N SER A 118 27.17 -43.74 3.22
CA SER A 118 27.42 -44.95 3.98
C SER A 118 28.57 -45.74 3.35
N VAL A 119 29.58 -46.13 4.14
CA VAL A 119 30.75 -46.87 3.68
C VAL A 119 30.91 -48.17 4.48
N LEU A 120 30.90 -49.30 3.77
CA LEU A 120 31.20 -50.63 4.28
C LEU A 120 32.61 -51.03 3.85
N MET A 121 33.47 -51.38 4.79
CA MET A 121 34.84 -51.79 4.51
C MET A 121 34.99 -53.32 4.51
N LEU A 122 35.64 -53.88 3.51
CA LEU A 122 36.02 -55.30 3.44
C LEU A 122 37.45 -55.49 3.94
N THR A 123 37.69 -56.39 4.89
CA THR A 123 39.00 -56.59 5.54
C THR A 123 39.47 -58.05 5.46
N ASP A 124 40.78 -58.32 5.50
CA ASP A 124 41.28 -59.71 5.53
C ASP A 124 41.10 -60.37 6.92
N SER A 125 40.94 -61.71 6.94
CA SER A 125 40.56 -62.55 8.09
C SER A 125 41.50 -62.54 9.31
N HIS A 126 42.63 -61.83 9.27
CA HIS A 126 43.65 -61.86 10.31
C HIS A 126 44.20 -60.47 10.63
N ALA A 127 43.63 -59.84 11.67
CA ALA A 127 44.36 -59.15 12.74
C ALA A 127 43.40 -58.25 13.54
N ALA A 128 43.15 -58.62 14.80
CA ALA A 128 42.48 -57.77 15.80
C ALA A 128 43.15 -56.38 15.94
N ASP A 129 44.42 -56.24 15.55
CA ASP A 129 45.17 -54.97 15.55
C ASP A 129 44.86 -54.03 14.37
N ARG A 130 44.34 -54.53 13.24
CA ARG A 130 44.08 -53.71 12.05
C ARG A 130 42.65 -53.14 12.00
N GLU A 131 41.70 -53.81 12.64
CA GLU A 131 40.37 -53.24 12.86
C GLU A 131 40.45 -51.95 13.70
N ARG A 132 41.39 -51.87 14.66
CA ARG A 132 41.65 -50.69 15.49
C ARG A 132 41.97 -49.43 14.68
N GLN A 133 42.83 -49.52 13.65
CA GLN A 133 43.17 -48.39 12.77
C GLN A 133 42.04 -48.04 11.79
N GLY A 134 41.21 -49.03 11.44
CA GLY A 134 40.01 -48.84 10.65
C GLY A 134 39.05 -47.85 11.31
N TYR A 135 38.75 -47.98 12.61
CA TYR A 135 37.71 -47.18 13.28
C TYR A 135 37.95 -45.66 13.26
N ASP A 136 39.21 -45.20 13.18
CA ASP A 136 39.56 -43.78 13.05
C ASP A 136 39.34 -43.24 11.62
N SER A 137 39.10 -44.10 10.62
CA SER A 137 38.83 -43.69 9.23
C SER A 137 37.42 -43.13 9.03
N GLY A 138 36.48 -43.53 9.90
CA GLY A 138 35.09 -43.11 9.86
C GLY A 138 34.18 -43.94 8.95
N ALA A 139 34.52 -45.20 8.64
CA ALA A 139 33.61 -46.09 7.90
C ALA A 139 32.43 -46.52 8.79
N ASP A 140 31.28 -46.80 8.17
CA ASP A 140 30.03 -47.10 8.86
C ASP A 140 29.96 -48.55 9.36
N ALA A 141 30.66 -49.48 8.70
CA ALA A 141 30.79 -50.87 9.13
C ALA A 141 32.01 -51.56 8.50
N TYR A 142 32.46 -52.66 9.11
CA TYR A 142 33.60 -53.46 8.64
C TYR A 142 33.20 -54.94 8.58
N VAL A 143 33.61 -55.64 7.54
CA VAL A 143 33.29 -57.05 7.29
C VAL A 143 34.55 -57.79 6.84
N PRO A 144 34.93 -58.89 7.50
CA PRO A 144 35.98 -59.76 6.99
C PRO A 144 35.60 -60.37 5.63
N LYS A 145 36.54 -60.48 4.69
CA LYS A 145 36.35 -61.14 3.37
C LYS A 145 36.04 -62.63 3.50
N SER A 146 36.42 -63.25 4.63
CA SER A 146 36.08 -64.63 5.00
C SER A 146 34.69 -64.80 5.58
N VAL A 147 33.94 -63.70 5.80
CA VAL A 147 32.55 -63.80 6.28
C VAL A 147 31.66 -64.36 5.19
N ASP A 148 30.64 -65.10 5.61
CA ASP A 148 29.67 -65.67 4.69
C ASP A 148 28.92 -64.59 3.90
N THR A 149 28.77 -64.85 2.60
CA THR A 149 28.00 -64.07 1.62
C THR A 149 26.66 -63.53 2.14
N ASP A 150 25.86 -64.32 2.84
CA ASP A 150 24.54 -63.83 3.27
C ASP A 150 24.62 -62.83 4.43
N ILE A 151 25.69 -62.88 5.25
CA ILE A 151 25.94 -61.91 6.32
C ILE A 151 26.33 -60.57 5.71
N LEU A 152 27.24 -60.59 4.73
CA LEU A 152 27.64 -59.39 3.98
C LEU A 152 26.41 -58.72 3.36
N LEU A 153 25.59 -59.49 2.65
CA LEU A 153 24.39 -58.99 1.99
C LEU A 153 23.33 -58.47 2.98
N SER A 154 23.20 -59.08 4.16
CA SER A 154 22.28 -58.62 5.20
C SER A 154 22.74 -57.29 5.83
N ARG A 155 24.05 -57.12 6.03
CA ARG A 155 24.64 -55.88 6.54
C ARG A 155 24.52 -54.73 5.53
N VAL A 156 24.77 -55.00 4.25
CA VAL A 156 24.50 -54.05 3.16
C VAL A 156 23.03 -53.62 3.17
N GLY A 157 22.10 -54.56 3.30
CA GLY A 157 20.66 -54.25 3.40
C GLY A 157 20.32 -53.43 4.65
N ALA A 158 20.95 -53.68 5.79
CA ALA A 158 20.74 -52.91 7.02
C ALA A 158 21.24 -51.45 6.90
N LEU A 159 22.35 -51.23 6.19
CA LEU A 159 22.87 -49.88 5.90
C LEU A 159 21.94 -49.14 4.92
N LEU A 160 21.56 -49.77 3.81
CA LEU A 160 20.69 -49.18 2.78
C LEU A 160 19.29 -48.81 3.31
N ARG A 161 18.76 -49.55 4.28
CA ARG A 161 17.48 -49.22 4.95
C ARG A 161 17.52 -47.92 5.74
N LYS A 162 18.71 -47.40 6.07
CA LYS A 162 18.92 -46.19 6.89
C LYS A 162 19.49 -45.00 6.12
N THR A 163 20.04 -45.22 4.92
CA THR A 163 20.57 -44.14 4.07
C THR A 163 19.49 -43.14 3.62
N THR A 164 18.20 -43.49 3.74
CA THR A 164 17.09 -42.58 3.44
C THR A 164 16.93 -41.43 4.45
N ALA A 165 17.70 -41.38 5.55
CA ALA A 165 17.49 -40.39 6.61
C ALA A 165 18.70 -39.53 7.00
N ALA A 166 19.94 -39.83 6.60
CA ALA A 166 21.09 -39.22 7.28
C ALA A 166 22.18 -38.71 6.34
N ALA A 167 22.01 -37.50 5.81
CA ALA A 167 23.11 -36.71 5.29
C ALA A 167 23.37 -35.50 6.22
N ALA A 168 24.53 -35.47 6.90
CA ALA A 168 25.49 -34.34 6.97
C ALA A 168 26.32 -34.21 8.29
N GLN A 169 27.68 -34.35 8.22
CA GLN A 169 28.83 -34.11 9.17
C GLN A 169 28.70 -33.24 10.43
N ALA A 170 29.52 -33.61 11.45
CA ALA A 170 30.71 -32.95 12.01
C ALA A 170 31.41 -33.96 12.97
N PRO A 171 32.60 -33.69 13.54
CA PRO A 171 33.19 -34.54 14.58
C PRO A 171 32.38 -34.32 15.87
N VAL A 172 31.77 -35.40 16.35
CA VAL A 172 30.92 -35.35 17.54
C VAL A 172 31.83 -35.36 18.76
N ASP A 173 31.80 -34.26 19.53
CA ASP A 173 32.25 -34.28 20.93
C ASP A 173 31.47 -35.38 21.64
N ILE A 174 32.19 -36.31 22.28
CA ILE A 174 31.59 -37.45 22.97
C ILE A 174 30.83 -36.92 24.20
N ARG A 175 29.56 -36.56 23.99
CA ARG A 175 28.60 -36.37 25.06
C ARG A 175 28.47 -37.69 25.81
N GLN A 176 28.42 -37.63 27.14
CA GLN A 176 28.11 -38.78 27.99
C GLN A 176 26.79 -39.40 27.49
N SER A 177 26.89 -40.53 26.81
CA SER A 177 25.76 -41.18 26.13
C SER A 177 25.17 -42.25 27.05
N ARG A 178 23.84 -42.38 27.08
CA ARG A 178 23.15 -43.33 27.95
C ARG A 178 22.97 -44.65 27.23
N LEU A 179 23.57 -45.72 27.75
CA LEU A 179 23.53 -47.06 27.18
C LEU A 179 22.70 -47.99 28.06
N LEU A 180 21.89 -48.84 27.43
CA LEU A 180 21.20 -49.94 28.10
C LEU A 180 21.84 -51.25 27.65
N VAL A 181 22.38 -52.03 28.57
CA VAL A 181 22.97 -53.34 28.29
C VAL A 181 22.05 -54.42 28.85
N VAL A 182 21.69 -55.39 28.02
CA VAL A 182 20.77 -56.49 28.37
C VAL A 182 21.51 -57.81 28.19
N ASP A 183 21.80 -58.49 29.29
CA ASP A 183 22.48 -59.79 29.29
C ASP A 183 22.06 -60.61 30.52
N ASP A 184 21.75 -61.89 30.32
CA ASP A 184 21.24 -62.76 31.39
C ASP A 184 22.35 -63.26 32.33
N SER A 185 23.61 -63.12 31.94
CA SER A 185 24.79 -63.46 32.74
C SER A 185 25.22 -62.27 33.61
N PRO A 186 25.03 -62.30 34.94
CA PRO A 186 25.38 -61.17 35.81
C PRO A 186 26.87 -60.82 35.75
N THR A 187 27.73 -61.81 35.56
CA THR A 187 29.19 -61.65 35.45
C THR A 187 29.56 -60.89 34.18
N TYR A 188 28.95 -61.24 33.05
CA TYR A 188 29.24 -60.60 31.76
C TYR A 188 28.61 -59.21 31.69
N LEU A 189 27.39 -59.06 32.22
CA LEU A 189 26.72 -57.77 32.37
C LEU A 189 27.57 -56.78 33.19
N PHE A 190 28.13 -57.22 34.34
CA PHE A 190 29.03 -56.40 35.15
C PHE A 190 30.30 -56.00 34.38
N PHE A 191 30.91 -56.96 33.67
CA PHE A 191 32.11 -56.72 32.88
C PHE A 191 31.89 -55.69 31.76
N ILE A 192 30.87 -55.87 30.92
CA ILE A 192 30.58 -54.95 29.80
C ILE A 192 30.13 -53.58 30.31
N THR A 193 29.34 -53.54 31.39
CA THR A 193 28.94 -52.27 32.01
C THR A 193 30.14 -51.47 32.47
N ALA A 194 31.08 -52.09 33.20
CA ALA A 194 32.30 -51.42 33.66
C ALA A 194 33.17 -50.93 32.49
N GLN A 195 33.31 -51.74 31.44
CA GLN A 195 34.09 -51.39 30.25
C GLN A 195 33.51 -50.22 29.47
N LEU A 196 32.18 -50.16 29.31
CA LEU A 196 31.52 -49.06 28.62
C LEU A 196 31.44 -47.78 29.47
N GLN A 197 31.40 -47.91 30.80
CA GLN A 197 31.52 -46.77 31.72
C GLN A 197 32.93 -46.17 31.71
N GLU A 198 33.97 -47.01 31.60
CA GLU A 198 35.35 -46.56 31.41
C GLU A 198 35.53 -45.76 30.11
N ASP A 199 34.78 -46.11 29.06
CA ASP A 199 34.72 -45.35 27.79
C ASP A 199 33.93 -44.03 27.90
N GLY A 200 33.44 -43.68 29.10
CA GLY A 200 32.78 -42.42 29.40
C GLY A 200 31.26 -42.43 29.17
N HIS A 201 30.63 -43.59 29.01
CA HIS A 201 29.18 -43.71 28.86
C HIS A 201 28.45 -43.88 30.20
N GLU A 202 27.21 -43.41 30.30
CA GLU A 202 26.31 -43.76 31.41
C GLU A 202 25.63 -45.07 31.06
N VAL A 203 25.96 -46.16 31.76
CA VAL A 203 25.52 -47.50 31.38
C VAL A 203 24.61 -48.10 32.44
N ILE A 204 23.44 -48.55 32.02
CA ILE A 204 22.48 -49.29 32.85
C ILE A 204 22.44 -50.73 32.36
N GLY A 205 22.81 -51.66 33.23
CA GLY A 205 22.72 -53.10 32.97
C GLY A 205 21.40 -53.68 33.51
N VAL A 206 20.72 -54.49 32.71
CA VAL A 206 19.53 -55.25 33.10
C VAL A 206 19.66 -56.71 32.70
N SER A 207 19.05 -57.63 33.46
CA SER A 207 19.25 -59.07 33.26
C SER A 207 18.12 -59.75 32.48
N SER A 208 17.12 -59.01 32.03
CA SER A 208 16.00 -59.56 31.24
C SER A 208 15.47 -58.57 30.20
N GLY A 209 14.96 -59.10 29.08
CA GLY A 209 14.33 -58.27 28.05
C GLY A 209 13.06 -57.55 28.52
N ARG A 210 12.33 -58.12 29.50
CA ARG A 210 11.14 -57.47 30.08
C ARG A 210 11.51 -56.23 30.90
N GLU A 211 12.57 -56.32 31.69
CA GLU A 211 13.11 -55.18 32.43
C GLU A 211 13.65 -54.10 31.48
N ALA A 212 14.32 -54.52 30.40
CA ALA A 212 14.78 -53.60 29.35
C ALA A 212 13.64 -52.79 28.74
N LEU A 213 12.51 -53.42 28.41
CA LEU A 213 11.33 -52.73 27.89
C LEU A 213 10.70 -51.77 28.91
N ALA A 214 10.64 -52.14 30.19
CA ALA A 214 10.15 -51.26 31.24
C ALA A 214 11.03 -50.01 31.37
N ARG A 215 12.36 -50.18 31.37
CA ARG A 215 13.32 -49.07 31.41
C ARG A 215 13.24 -48.18 30.18
N MET A 216 13.10 -48.75 28.98
CA MET A 216 12.96 -47.97 27.76
C MET A 216 11.65 -47.16 27.69
N ALA A 217 10.61 -47.56 28.42
CA ALA A 217 9.36 -46.81 28.50
C ALA A 217 9.50 -45.57 29.41
N GLU A 218 10.22 -45.70 30.52
CA GLU A 218 10.39 -44.64 31.53
C GLU A 218 11.55 -43.69 31.20
N GLU A 219 12.63 -44.22 30.62
CA GLU A 219 13.88 -43.51 30.39
C GLU A 219 14.24 -43.42 28.90
N LYS A 220 15.18 -42.51 28.59
CA LYS A 220 15.76 -42.37 27.26
C LYS A 220 17.18 -42.90 27.25
N PHE A 221 17.47 -43.70 26.23
CA PHE A 221 18.78 -44.27 25.95
C PHE A 221 19.21 -43.91 24.53
N ASP A 222 20.51 -43.78 24.31
CA ASP A 222 21.10 -43.46 23.01
C ASP A 222 21.46 -44.72 22.22
N CYS A 223 21.82 -45.80 22.91
CA CYS A 223 22.07 -47.11 22.32
C CYS A 223 21.72 -48.25 23.29
N VAL A 224 21.22 -49.36 22.76
CA VAL A 224 20.82 -50.55 23.50
C VAL A 224 21.65 -51.73 22.99
N VAL A 225 22.37 -52.38 23.89
CA VAL A 225 23.20 -53.56 23.61
C VAL A 225 22.45 -54.78 24.14
N VAL A 226 22.13 -55.73 23.27
CA VAL A 226 21.21 -56.83 23.55
C VAL A 226 21.90 -58.16 23.33
N ASP A 227 21.97 -59.00 24.36
CA ASP A 227 22.37 -60.39 24.17
C ASP A 227 21.32 -61.18 23.37
N LEU A 228 21.79 -62.03 22.47
CA LEU A 228 20.92 -62.81 21.59
C LEU A 228 20.21 -63.95 22.33
N VAL A 229 20.93 -64.64 23.23
CA VAL A 229 20.45 -65.86 23.89
C VAL A 229 20.13 -65.52 25.34
N MET A 230 18.87 -65.21 25.62
CA MET A 230 18.37 -64.92 26.96
C MET A 230 17.14 -65.78 27.29
N PRO A 231 16.92 -66.13 28.57
CA PRO A 231 15.73 -66.84 29.03
C PRO A 231 14.49 -65.94 28.95
N GLU A 232 13.32 -66.59 28.85
CA GLU A 232 11.97 -65.98 28.73
C GLU A 232 11.71 -65.18 27.45
N MET A 233 12.56 -64.20 27.13
CA MET A 233 12.48 -63.36 25.93
C MET A 233 13.84 -63.37 25.23
N SER A 234 13.85 -63.84 23.98
CA SER A 234 15.06 -63.86 23.18
C SER A 234 15.50 -62.46 22.75
N GLY A 235 16.79 -62.28 22.47
CA GLY A 235 17.33 -60.97 22.03
C GLY A 235 16.70 -60.46 20.73
N THR A 236 16.32 -61.37 19.83
CA THR A 236 15.60 -61.03 18.59
C THR A 236 14.19 -60.53 18.85
N GLU A 237 13.46 -61.17 19.78
CA GLU A 237 12.13 -60.69 20.21
C GLU A 237 12.24 -59.30 20.84
N LEU A 238 13.26 -59.07 21.67
CA LEU A 238 13.51 -57.74 22.25
C LEU A 238 13.79 -56.70 21.15
N CYS A 239 14.66 -57.01 20.19
CA CYS A 239 14.97 -56.11 19.06
C CYS A 239 13.71 -55.73 18.27
N GLN A 240 12.81 -56.68 18.00
CA GLN A 240 11.55 -56.39 17.31
C GLN A 240 10.62 -55.46 18.10
N HIS A 241 10.61 -55.56 19.43
CA HIS A 241 9.85 -54.62 20.28
C HIS A 241 10.49 -53.23 20.27
N LEU A 242 11.82 -53.16 20.37
CA LEU A 242 12.56 -51.90 20.35
C LEU A 242 12.46 -51.18 18.99
N ASP A 243 12.56 -51.89 17.87
CA ASP A 243 12.42 -51.30 16.54
C ASP A 243 10.99 -50.77 16.29
N ARG A 244 9.96 -51.48 16.77
CA ARG A 244 8.58 -50.98 16.74
C ARG A 244 8.42 -49.69 17.53
N MET A 245 8.93 -49.66 18.76
CA MET A 245 8.90 -48.47 19.61
C MET A 245 9.67 -47.30 18.97
N ARG A 246 10.82 -47.59 18.33
CA ARG A 246 11.62 -46.62 17.58
C ARG A 246 10.81 -45.94 16.48
N ARG A 247 10.12 -46.73 15.65
CA ARG A 247 9.30 -46.24 14.52
C ARG A 247 8.01 -45.53 14.96
N GLN A 248 7.36 -46.01 16.01
CA GLN A 248 6.09 -45.44 16.48
C GLN A 248 6.25 -44.08 17.17
N HIS A 249 7.38 -43.87 17.85
CA HIS A 249 7.64 -42.67 18.65
C HIS A 249 8.76 -41.79 18.08
N ASP A 250 9.14 -42.02 16.82
CA ASP A 250 10.21 -41.30 16.12
C ASP A 250 11.49 -41.13 16.98
N ARG A 251 11.88 -42.22 17.66
CA ARG A 251 13.08 -42.25 18.50
C ARG A 251 14.29 -42.62 17.64
N LEU A 252 15.48 -42.15 18.02
CA LEU A 252 16.70 -42.32 17.22
C LEU A 252 17.77 -43.22 17.89
N PHE A 253 17.42 -43.92 18.96
CA PHE A 253 18.35 -44.79 19.67
C PHE A 253 18.79 -45.98 18.81
N GLN A 254 20.02 -46.43 19.03
CA GLN A 254 20.64 -47.51 18.26
C GLN A 254 20.52 -48.86 18.99
N ILE A 255 20.57 -49.97 18.27
CA ILE A 255 20.43 -51.34 18.80
C ILE A 255 21.61 -52.18 18.31
N ILE A 256 22.40 -52.76 19.22
CA ILE A 256 23.52 -53.65 18.90
C ILE A 256 23.25 -55.01 19.51
N ILE A 257 23.47 -56.09 18.76
CA ILE A 257 23.35 -57.45 19.29
C ILE A 257 24.72 -57.99 19.73
N LEU A 258 24.76 -58.66 20.88
CA LEU A 258 25.89 -59.47 21.32
C LEU A 258 25.58 -60.95 21.08
N THR A 259 26.52 -61.68 20.47
CA THR A 259 26.35 -63.12 20.21
C THR A 259 27.52 -63.94 20.74
N SER A 260 27.24 -65.03 21.47
CA SER A 260 28.25 -65.95 22.01
C SER A 260 28.75 -66.99 21.00
N ARG A 261 28.06 -67.13 19.86
CA ARG A 261 28.44 -68.01 18.76
C ARG A 261 28.59 -67.17 17.49
N ASP A 262 29.68 -67.38 16.76
CA ASP A 262 29.87 -66.86 15.40
C ASP A 262 28.98 -67.65 14.41
N ASN A 263 27.72 -67.88 14.77
CA ASN A 263 26.75 -68.58 13.94
C ASN A 263 26.06 -67.56 13.03
N LYS A 264 26.18 -67.79 11.73
CA LYS A 264 25.60 -66.98 10.66
C LYS A 264 24.10 -66.75 10.80
N GLU A 265 23.33 -67.80 11.14
CA GLU A 265 21.87 -67.70 11.23
C GLU A 265 21.43 -66.70 12.31
N ASP A 266 22.16 -66.69 13.42
CA ASP A 266 21.86 -65.91 14.61
C ASP A 266 22.12 -64.41 14.39
N MET A 267 23.20 -64.08 13.66
CA MET A 267 23.51 -62.71 13.24
C MET A 267 22.46 -62.16 12.25
N MET A 268 22.04 -62.98 11.26
CA MET A 268 21.03 -62.56 10.28
C MET A 268 19.67 -62.31 10.94
N ARG A 269 19.21 -63.21 11.81
CA ARG A 269 17.96 -63.03 12.57
C ARG A 269 17.96 -61.73 13.37
N GLY A 270 19.10 -61.37 13.94
CA GLY A 270 19.28 -60.12 14.68
C GLY A 270 19.07 -58.85 13.84
N LEU A 271 19.72 -58.78 12.68
CA LEU A 271 19.57 -57.65 11.75
C LEU A 271 18.17 -57.58 11.13
N GLU A 272 17.56 -58.73 10.84
CA GLU A 272 16.17 -58.82 10.37
C GLU A 272 15.16 -58.38 11.45
N ALA A 273 15.48 -58.61 12.72
CA ALA A 273 14.70 -58.17 13.86
C ALA A 273 14.79 -56.65 14.14
N GLY A 274 15.60 -55.90 13.37
CA GLY A 274 15.70 -54.44 13.46
C GLY A 274 16.94 -53.92 14.21
N ALA A 275 17.88 -54.81 14.56
CA ALA A 275 19.17 -54.38 15.11
C ALA A 275 19.98 -53.60 14.07
N ASP A 276 20.81 -52.69 14.58
CA ASP A 276 21.61 -51.77 13.79
C ASP A 276 23.00 -52.32 13.48
N ASP A 277 23.54 -53.14 14.38
CA ASP A 277 24.76 -53.91 14.16
C ASP A 277 24.85 -55.11 15.14
N PHE A 278 25.90 -55.94 15.02
CA PHE A 278 26.19 -57.03 15.95
C PHE A 278 27.68 -57.15 16.28
N VAL A 279 28.00 -57.74 17.42
CA VAL A 279 29.35 -57.99 17.92
C VAL A 279 29.42 -59.38 18.58
N GLY A 280 30.47 -60.16 18.31
CA GLY A 280 30.70 -61.43 18.99
C GLY A 280 31.22 -61.24 20.42
N LYS A 281 30.70 -62.00 21.40
CA LYS A 281 31.15 -61.97 22.82
C LYS A 281 32.60 -62.46 23.01
N ALA A 282 33.14 -63.20 22.04
CA ALA A 282 34.55 -63.62 22.00
C ALA A 282 35.49 -62.52 21.45
N GLY A 283 34.95 -61.42 20.93
CA GLY A 283 35.70 -60.27 20.44
C GLY A 283 36.12 -59.35 21.58
N GLU A 284 37.29 -58.72 21.42
CA GLU A 284 37.86 -57.77 22.37
C GLU A 284 36.88 -56.60 22.63
N SER A 285 36.69 -56.23 23.91
CA SER A 285 35.85 -55.10 24.41
C SER A 285 35.95 -53.82 23.54
N GLU A 286 37.12 -53.59 22.96
CA GLU A 286 37.42 -52.47 22.07
C GLU A 286 36.58 -52.44 20.77
N ILE A 287 36.23 -53.61 20.21
CA ILE A 287 35.38 -53.70 19.01
C ILE A 287 33.97 -53.19 19.31
N LEU A 288 33.42 -53.57 20.47
CA LEU A 288 32.10 -53.11 20.90
C LEU A 288 32.08 -51.60 21.13
N LYS A 289 33.09 -51.06 21.83
CA LYS A 289 33.24 -49.61 22.05
C LYS A 289 33.29 -48.84 20.74
N ALA A 290 34.09 -49.31 19.77
CA ALA A 290 34.21 -48.64 18.49
C ALA A 290 32.91 -48.66 17.67
N ARG A 291 32.17 -49.78 17.68
CA ARG A 291 30.85 -49.91 17.05
C ARG A 291 29.82 -48.95 17.68
N ILE A 292 29.80 -48.88 19.00
CA ILE A 292 28.94 -47.95 19.74
C ILE A 292 29.28 -46.50 19.37
N ARG A 293 30.56 -46.11 19.38
CA ARG A 293 30.99 -44.76 18.98
C ARG A 293 30.55 -44.39 17.57
N ALA A 294 30.70 -45.30 16.60
CA ALA A 294 30.26 -45.06 15.21
C ALA A 294 28.74 -44.84 15.11
N LEU A 295 27.96 -45.67 15.79
CA LEU A 295 26.49 -45.60 15.79
C LEU A 295 25.98 -44.34 16.50
N LEU A 296 26.56 -43.98 17.65
CA LEU A 296 26.22 -42.77 18.38
C LEU A 296 26.58 -41.51 17.59
N ARG A 297 27.78 -41.46 16.98
CA ARG A 297 28.18 -40.35 16.10
C ARG A 297 27.15 -40.10 15.01
N ARG A 298 26.65 -41.16 14.37
CA ARG A 298 25.61 -41.07 13.34
C ARG A 298 24.27 -40.55 13.90
N LYS A 299 23.87 -41.01 15.08
CA LYS A 299 22.64 -40.54 15.75
C LYS A 299 22.70 -39.03 16.02
N PHE A 300 23.77 -38.57 16.67
CA PHE A 300 23.91 -37.16 17.04
C PHE A 300 23.92 -36.25 15.82
N LEU A 301 24.58 -36.70 14.76
CA LEU A 301 24.56 -36.02 13.48
C LEU A 301 23.16 -35.81 12.90
N HIS A 302 22.34 -36.86 12.97
CA HIS A 302 20.99 -36.80 12.47
C HIS A 302 20.11 -35.86 13.32
N GLU A 303 20.25 -35.92 14.64
CA GLU A 303 19.56 -35.00 15.56
C GLU A 303 19.92 -33.53 15.29
N GLU A 304 21.20 -33.23 15.06
CA GLU A 304 21.68 -31.87 14.80
C GLU A 304 21.19 -31.34 13.44
N ASN A 305 21.19 -32.16 12.39
CA ASN A 305 20.65 -31.76 11.09
C ASN A 305 19.15 -31.46 11.14
N LEU A 306 18.38 -32.28 11.87
CA LEU A 306 16.95 -32.02 12.07
C LEU A 306 16.72 -30.69 12.79
N ARG A 307 17.52 -30.42 13.83
CA ARG A 307 17.46 -29.15 14.56
C ARG A 307 17.78 -27.96 13.66
N ILE A 308 18.91 -28.00 12.96
CA ILE A 308 19.35 -26.92 12.06
C ILE A 308 18.30 -26.67 10.96
N SER A 309 17.80 -27.73 10.34
CA SER A 309 16.79 -27.62 9.28
C SER A 309 15.49 -27.00 9.80
N GLY A 310 15.09 -27.30 11.04
CA GLY A 310 13.95 -26.67 11.70
C GLY A 310 14.18 -25.17 11.93
N GLU A 311 15.33 -24.80 12.50
CA GLU A 311 15.68 -23.39 12.76
C GLU A 311 15.72 -22.55 11.47
N PHE A 312 16.25 -23.11 10.37
CA PHE A 312 16.25 -22.44 9.06
C PHE A 312 14.84 -22.21 8.52
N ARG A 313 13.97 -23.22 8.61
CA ARG A 313 12.59 -23.13 8.13
C ARG A 313 11.80 -22.08 8.90
N ASP A 314 11.94 -22.03 10.22
CA ASP A 314 11.26 -21.04 11.06
C ASP A 314 11.72 -19.62 10.73
N LYS A 315 13.03 -19.42 10.52
CA LYS A 315 13.60 -18.13 10.14
C LYS A 315 13.17 -17.67 8.75
N GLU A 316 13.02 -18.60 7.81
CA GLU A 316 12.49 -18.30 6.47
C GLU A 316 11.04 -17.81 6.52
N LEU A 317 10.19 -18.49 7.30
CA LEU A 317 8.79 -18.08 7.52
C LEU A 317 8.68 -16.70 8.20
N GLU A 318 9.57 -16.40 9.16
CA GLU A 318 9.61 -15.09 9.83
C GLU A 318 10.00 -13.95 8.87
N LEU A 319 10.97 -14.19 7.99
CA LEU A 319 11.38 -13.24 6.96
C LEU A 319 10.27 -13.00 5.92
N GLU A 320 9.55 -14.04 5.52
CA GLU A 320 8.43 -13.93 4.60
C GLU A 320 7.29 -13.10 5.21
N ARG A 321 6.89 -13.40 6.46
CA ARG A 321 5.90 -12.61 7.21
C ARG A 321 6.28 -11.14 7.31
N THR A 322 7.53 -10.85 7.66
CA THR A 322 8.02 -9.47 7.77
C THR A 322 7.99 -8.74 6.42
N ARG A 323 8.26 -9.44 5.32
CA ARG A 323 8.18 -8.87 3.96
C ARG A 323 6.74 -8.55 3.57
N ASP A 324 5.80 -9.45 3.86
CA ASP A 324 4.38 -9.24 3.58
C ASP A 324 3.80 -8.08 4.40
N GLU A 325 4.14 -8.00 5.70
CA GLU A 325 3.73 -6.89 6.56
C GLU A 325 4.25 -5.54 6.02
N ARG A 326 5.52 -5.48 5.59
CA ARG A 326 6.09 -4.29 4.96
C ARG A 326 5.41 -3.93 3.64
N ARG A 327 5.09 -4.92 2.81
CA ARG A 327 4.38 -4.71 1.54
C ARG A 327 3.00 -4.11 1.78
N ILE A 328 2.22 -4.69 2.70
CA ILE A 328 0.89 -4.19 3.07
C ILE A 328 0.97 -2.77 3.63
N ALA A 329 1.95 -2.49 4.48
CA ALA A 329 2.15 -1.15 5.05
C ALA A 329 2.47 -0.11 3.96
N GLN A 330 3.31 -0.45 2.98
CA GLN A 330 3.64 0.43 1.84
C GLN A 330 2.43 0.67 0.92
N GLU A 331 1.68 -0.38 0.58
CA GLU A 331 0.45 -0.25 -0.24
C GLU A 331 -0.59 0.64 0.47
N ARG A 332 -0.77 0.48 1.79
CA ARG A 332 -1.69 1.30 2.58
C ARG A 332 -1.24 2.76 2.66
N ALA A 333 0.06 3.02 2.83
CA ALA A 333 0.61 4.37 2.85
C ALA A 333 0.40 5.07 1.50
N ALA A 334 0.73 4.40 0.39
CA ALA A 334 0.53 4.93 -0.96
C ALA A 334 -0.94 5.23 -1.27
N MET A 335 -1.87 4.35 -0.84
CA MET A 335 -3.30 4.56 -1.04
C MET A 335 -3.83 5.73 -0.20
N THR A 336 -3.32 5.91 1.03
CA THR A 336 -3.70 7.03 1.90
C THR A 336 -3.26 8.35 1.29
N GLU A 337 -2.02 8.42 0.79
CA GLU A 337 -1.50 9.63 0.13
C GLU A 337 -2.28 9.96 -1.15
N ALA A 338 -2.62 8.95 -1.97
CA ALA A 338 -3.45 9.14 -3.16
C ALA A 338 -4.86 9.66 -2.81
N LEU A 339 -5.44 9.15 -1.73
CA LEU A 339 -6.76 9.58 -1.25
C LEU A 339 -6.72 11.03 -0.75
N GLU A 340 -5.68 11.43 -0.01
CA GLU A 340 -5.50 12.80 0.46
C GLU A 340 -5.36 13.79 -0.70
N ARG A 341 -4.59 13.44 -1.74
CA ARG A 341 -4.48 14.27 -2.95
C ARG A 341 -5.83 14.42 -3.66
N SER A 342 -6.55 13.32 -3.86
CA SER A 342 -7.88 13.37 -4.50
C SER A 342 -8.89 14.20 -3.69
N HIS A 343 -8.83 14.13 -2.35
CA HIS A 343 -9.67 14.98 -1.50
C HIS A 343 -9.34 16.46 -1.64
N ALA A 344 -8.05 16.82 -1.72
CA ALA A 344 -7.63 18.20 -1.92
C ALA A 344 -8.09 18.75 -3.28
N GLU A 345 -7.87 17.99 -4.36
CA GLU A 345 -8.33 18.34 -5.72
C GLU A 345 -9.85 18.53 -5.79
N LEU A 346 -10.61 17.62 -5.14
CA LEU A 346 -12.06 17.71 -5.10
C LEU A 346 -12.53 18.94 -4.31
N ALA A 347 -11.87 19.29 -3.21
CA ALA A 347 -12.21 20.46 -2.41
C ALA A 347 -12.01 21.76 -3.20
N GLU A 348 -10.91 21.86 -3.95
CA GLU A 348 -10.61 23.00 -4.82
C GLU A 348 -11.65 23.13 -5.94
N ALA A 349 -11.92 22.03 -6.68
CA ALA A 349 -12.92 22.02 -7.73
C ALA A 349 -14.33 22.37 -7.22
N TYR A 350 -14.67 21.94 -6.00
CA TYR A 350 -15.95 22.27 -5.36
C TYR A 350 -16.06 23.77 -5.03
N GLN A 351 -14.99 24.39 -4.53
CA GLN A 351 -14.97 25.83 -4.29
C GLN A 351 -15.07 26.63 -5.58
N GLU A 352 -14.36 26.22 -6.64
CA GLU A 352 -14.46 26.84 -7.96
C GLU A 352 -15.89 26.74 -8.52
N LEU A 353 -16.54 25.58 -8.38
CA LEU A 353 -17.91 25.37 -8.83
C LEU A 353 -18.91 26.27 -8.09
N GLN A 354 -18.80 26.37 -6.75
CA GLN A 354 -19.62 27.30 -5.96
C GLN A 354 -19.36 28.76 -6.38
N GLY A 355 -18.08 29.07 -6.62
CA GLY A 355 -17.53 30.19 -7.38
C GLY A 355 -18.42 30.65 -8.53
N THR A 356 -18.38 29.83 -9.57
CA THR A 356 -19.05 30.07 -10.85
C THR A 356 -20.57 30.11 -10.70
N GLN A 357 -21.16 29.23 -9.88
CA GLN A 357 -22.61 29.17 -9.71
C GLN A 357 -23.16 30.48 -9.14
N ALA A 358 -22.52 31.05 -8.12
CA ALA A 358 -22.98 32.29 -7.52
C ALA A 358 -22.81 33.50 -8.46
N GLN A 359 -21.75 33.52 -9.27
CA GLN A 359 -21.58 34.51 -10.34
C GLN A 359 -22.69 34.41 -11.40
N LEU A 360 -23.04 33.20 -11.84
CA LEU A 360 -24.10 32.97 -12.81
C LEU A 360 -25.47 33.43 -12.28
N VAL A 361 -25.78 33.14 -11.01
CA VAL A 361 -27.03 33.59 -10.38
C VAL A 361 -27.10 35.12 -10.32
N GLN A 362 -26.01 35.79 -9.97
CA GLN A 362 -25.97 37.25 -9.91
C GLN A 362 -26.09 37.88 -11.32
N ALA A 363 -25.39 37.32 -12.31
CA ALA A 363 -25.50 37.76 -13.70
C ALA A 363 -26.91 37.61 -14.24
N ALA A 364 -27.56 36.45 -13.99
CA ALA A 364 -28.94 36.21 -14.38
C ALA A 364 -29.92 37.18 -13.71
N LYS A 365 -29.71 37.50 -12.42
CA LYS A 365 -30.53 38.47 -11.68
C LYS A 365 -30.40 39.88 -12.26
N MET A 366 -29.18 40.30 -12.61
CA MET A 366 -28.93 41.60 -13.24
C MET A 366 -29.52 41.70 -14.64
N ALA A 367 -29.34 40.66 -15.47
CA ALA A 367 -29.91 40.60 -16.81
C ALA A 367 -31.45 40.64 -16.78
N SER A 368 -32.07 39.89 -15.86
CA SER A 368 -33.52 39.90 -15.66
C SER A 368 -34.02 41.28 -15.20
N LEU A 369 -33.33 41.91 -14.24
CA LEU A 369 -33.67 43.25 -13.78
C LEU A 369 -33.55 44.28 -14.91
N GLY A 370 -32.49 44.20 -15.72
CA GLY A 370 -32.27 45.12 -16.85
C GLY A 370 -33.35 45.01 -17.93
N ALA A 371 -33.70 43.78 -18.35
CA ALA A 371 -34.76 43.56 -19.32
C ALA A 371 -36.13 44.07 -18.84
N LEU A 372 -36.45 43.80 -17.56
CA LEU A 372 -37.73 44.16 -16.97
C LEU A 372 -37.84 45.68 -16.78
N VAL A 373 -36.77 46.34 -16.33
CA VAL A 373 -36.69 47.80 -16.22
C VAL A 373 -36.81 48.49 -17.57
N ALA A 374 -36.15 47.98 -18.62
CA ALA A 374 -36.24 48.55 -19.96
C ALA A 374 -37.67 48.49 -20.52
N GLY A 375 -38.37 47.36 -20.30
CA GLY A 375 -39.78 47.20 -20.66
C GLY A 375 -40.70 48.15 -19.89
N ILE A 376 -40.62 48.13 -18.55
CA ILE A 376 -41.42 49.02 -17.69
C ILE A 376 -41.16 50.49 -18.01
N ALA A 377 -39.91 50.89 -18.23
CA ALA A 377 -39.57 52.27 -18.55
C ALA A 377 -40.22 52.73 -19.85
N HIS A 378 -40.27 51.86 -20.86
CA HIS A 378 -40.94 52.18 -22.12
C HIS A 378 -42.47 52.29 -21.94
N GLU A 379 -43.06 51.35 -21.19
CA GLU A 379 -44.50 51.33 -20.92
C GLU A 379 -44.98 52.47 -20.02
N LEU A 380 -44.14 52.98 -19.10
CA LEU A 380 -44.44 54.14 -18.25
C LEU A 380 -44.24 55.47 -18.98
N ASN A 381 -43.18 55.57 -19.81
CA ASN A 381 -42.93 56.80 -20.57
C ASN A 381 -44.06 57.13 -21.53
N ASN A 382 -44.67 56.12 -22.17
CA ASN A 382 -45.76 56.34 -23.12
C ASN A 382 -46.94 57.12 -22.51
N PRO A 383 -47.62 56.65 -21.44
CA PRO A 383 -48.72 57.39 -20.81
C PRO A 383 -48.26 58.70 -20.18
N LEU A 384 -47.05 58.79 -19.62
CA LEU A 384 -46.51 60.04 -19.08
C LEU A 384 -46.37 61.12 -20.15
N ALA A 385 -45.85 60.77 -21.32
CA ALA A 385 -45.75 61.70 -22.45
C ALA A 385 -47.14 62.18 -22.90
N PHE A 386 -48.15 61.29 -22.95
CA PHE A 386 -49.53 61.70 -23.28
C PHE A 386 -50.07 62.70 -22.26
N VAL A 387 -50.01 62.38 -20.96
CA VAL A 387 -50.55 63.24 -19.90
C VAL A 387 -49.77 64.56 -19.82
N GLY A 388 -48.44 64.51 -19.90
CA GLY A 388 -47.57 65.69 -19.87
C GLY A 388 -47.84 66.65 -21.04
N ASN A 389 -47.97 66.13 -22.26
CA ASN A 389 -48.28 66.94 -23.45
C ASN A 389 -49.68 67.58 -23.39
N HIS A 390 -50.69 66.83 -22.94
CA HIS A 390 -52.04 67.38 -22.75
C HIS A 390 -52.06 68.44 -21.64
N LEU A 391 -51.39 68.18 -20.52
CA LEU A 391 -51.27 69.14 -19.42
C LEU A 391 -50.57 70.43 -19.86
N GLY A 392 -49.46 70.31 -20.60
CA GLY A 392 -48.76 71.47 -21.17
C GLY A 392 -49.60 72.26 -22.18
N THR A 393 -50.51 71.60 -22.89
CA THR A 393 -51.47 72.28 -23.78
C THR A 393 -52.51 73.06 -22.96
N VAL A 394 -53.08 72.44 -21.94
CA VAL A 394 -54.06 73.09 -21.04
C VAL A 394 -53.43 74.28 -20.32
N LEU A 395 -52.22 74.14 -19.77
CA LEU A 395 -51.49 75.23 -19.14
C LEU A 395 -51.29 76.41 -20.09
N ARG A 396 -50.87 76.14 -21.33
CA ARG A 396 -50.66 77.18 -22.35
C ARG A 396 -51.96 77.90 -22.74
N CYS A 397 -53.05 77.16 -22.93
CA CYS A 397 -54.36 77.76 -23.18
C CYS A 397 -54.83 78.62 -22.00
N LEU A 398 -54.61 78.15 -20.77
CA LEU A 398 -54.93 78.89 -19.55
C LEU A 398 -54.11 80.18 -19.47
N GLU A 399 -52.81 80.13 -19.77
CA GLU A 399 -51.92 81.30 -19.80
C GLU A 399 -52.34 82.34 -20.85
N THR A 400 -52.82 81.90 -22.02
CA THR A 400 -53.32 82.80 -23.06
C THR A 400 -54.65 83.46 -22.68
N ILE A 401 -55.59 82.70 -22.10
CA ILE A 401 -56.94 83.21 -21.80
C ILE A 401 -56.95 84.05 -20.51
N THR A 402 -56.11 83.72 -19.53
CA THR A 402 -56.10 84.36 -18.21
C THR A 402 -56.09 85.90 -18.29
N PRO A 403 -55.19 86.56 -19.06
CA PRO A 403 -55.18 88.02 -19.19
C PRO A 403 -56.48 88.62 -19.75
N GLU A 404 -57.20 87.91 -20.61
CA GLU A 404 -58.44 88.38 -21.24
C GLU A 404 -59.62 88.37 -20.25
N VAL A 405 -59.67 87.38 -19.36
CA VAL A 405 -60.74 87.23 -18.36
C VAL A 405 -60.43 87.86 -17.01
N GLN A 406 -59.15 88.14 -16.68
CA GLN A 406 -58.75 88.55 -15.32
C GLN A 406 -59.47 89.81 -14.80
N GLY A 407 -59.74 90.78 -15.68
CA GLY A 407 -60.47 92.01 -15.34
C GLY A 407 -61.99 91.87 -15.28
N HIS A 408 -62.55 90.73 -15.70
CA HIS A 408 -63.98 90.46 -15.82
C HIS A 408 -64.50 89.38 -14.85
N LEU A 409 -63.61 88.82 -14.03
CA LEU A 409 -63.93 87.76 -13.07
C LEU A 409 -64.43 88.34 -11.74
N SER A 410 -65.39 87.65 -11.11
CA SER A 410 -65.72 87.89 -9.69
C SER A 410 -64.58 87.44 -8.77
N ASP A 411 -64.54 87.92 -7.52
CA ASP A 411 -63.57 87.46 -6.51
C ASP A 411 -63.52 85.94 -6.36
N LYS A 412 -64.67 85.26 -6.52
CA LYS A 412 -64.74 83.79 -6.51
C LYS A 412 -64.10 83.21 -7.77
N GLY A 413 -64.41 83.76 -8.95
CA GLY A 413 -63.85 83.33 -10.23
C GLY A 413 -62.32 83.49 -10.30
N ALA A 414 -61.79 84.60 -9.78
CA ALA A 414 -60.35 84.82 -9.69
C ALA A 414 -59.66 83.78 -8.78
N ARG A 415 -60.22 83.51 -7.59
CA ARG A 415 -59.71 82.46 -6.69
C ARG A 415 -59.79 81.05 -7.29
N ASP A 416 -60.84 80.75 -8.04
CA ASP A 416 -60.99 79.44 -8.67
C ASP A 416 -60.00 79.27 -9.85
N LEU A 417 -59.71 80.33 -10.60
CA LEU A 417 -58.66 80.33 -11.63
C LEU A 417 -57.25 80.10 -11.05
N ASP A 418 -56.91 80.79 -9.96
CA ASP A 418 -55.65 80.56 -9.24
C ASP A 418 -55.53 79.12 -8.72
N LYS A 419 -56.62 78.57 -8.17
CA LYS A 419 -56.66 77.16 -7.76
C LYS A 419 -56.44 76.21 -8.93
N MET A 420 -57.05 76.46 -10.10
CA MET A 420 -56.83 75.64 -11.29
C MET A 420 -55.36 75.65 -11.68
N ARG A 421 -54.72 76.83 -11.72
CA ARG A 421 -53.30 76.95 -12.03
C ARG A 421 -52.42 76.18 -11.05
N GLN A 422 -52.63 76.35 -9.75
CA GLN A 422 -51.90 75.62 -8.71
C GLN A 422 -52.06 74.09 -8.84
N ARG A 423 -53.25 73.59 -9.22
CA ARG A 423 -53.47 72.15 -9.41
C ARG A 423 -52.77 71.62 -10.65
N LEU A 424 -52.78 72.36 -11.76
CA LEU A 424 -52.08 71.98 -12.97
C LEU A 424 -50.56 72.00 -12.78
N ASP A 425 -50.02 72.99 -12.05
CA ASP A 425 -48.59 73.05 -11.70
C ASP A 425 -48.18 71.89 -10.79
N ALA A 426 -49.01 71.54 -9.80
CA ALA A 426 -48.77 70.37 -8.94
C ALA A 426 -48.79 69.05 -9.73
N MET A 427 -49.69 68.90 -10.72
CA MET A 427 -49.71 67.74 -11.61
C MET A 427 -48.45 67.68 -12.47
N ARG A 428 -47.99 68.82 -12.99
CA ARG A 428 -46.77 68.90 -13.81
C ARG A 428 -45.54 68.47 -13.02
N LEU A 429 -45.40 68.98 -11.79
CA LEU A 429 -44.34 68.57 -10.88
C LEU A 429 -44.36 67.06 -10.60
N GLY A 430 -45.57 66.48 -10.49
CA GLY A 430 -45.75 65.03 -10.33
C GLY A 430 -45.27 64.23 -11.55
N ILE A 431 -45.67 64.64 -12.75
CA ILE A 431 -45.27 63.99 -14.02
C ILE A 431 -43.76 64.08 -14.21
N ASP A 432 -43.17 65.27 -14.05
CA ASP A 432 -41.73 65.50 -14.16
C ASP A 432 -40.95 64.62 -13.17
N ARG A 433 -41.48 64.41 -11.96
CA ARG A 433 -40.87 63.51 -10.97
C ARG A 433 -40.88 62.05 -11.43
N VAL A 434 -41.99 61.57 -12.00
CA VAL A 434 -42.09 60.18 -12.48
C VAL A 434 -41.20 59.97 -13.71
N GLU A 435 -41.17 60.90 -14.66
CA GLU A 435 -40.27 60.83 -15.82
C GLU A 435 -38.81 60.78 -15.39
N ASN A 436 -38.40 61.63 -14.43
CA ASN A 436 -37.05 61.60 -13.88
C ASN A 436 -36.72 60.26 -13.21
N LEU A 437 -37.67 59.66 -12.49
CA LEU A 437 -37.49 58.35 -11.88
C LEU A 437 -37.29 57.26 -12.95
N VAL A 438 -38.09 57.28 -14.01
CA VAL A 438 -38.01 56.32 -15.12
C VAL A 438 -36.69 56.47 -15.88
N VAL A 439 -36.21 57.70 -16.11
CA VAL A 439 -34.92 57.96 -16.75
C VAL A 439 -33.77 57.42 -15.88
N LYS A 440 -33.75 57.71 -14.58
CA LYS A 440 -32.74 57.19 -13.65
C LYS A 440 -32.74 55.67 -13.60
N LEU A 441 -33.93 55.05 -13.60
CA LEU A 441 -34.09 53.60 -13.64
C LEU A 441 -33.51 52.99 -14.93
N ARG A 442 -33.76 53.63 -16.08
CA ARG A 442 -33.25 53.21 -17.39
C ARG A 442 -31.72 53.34 -17.49
N THR A 443 -31.16 54.44 -16.99
CA THR A 443 -29.70 54.65 -16.96
C THR A 443 -29.01 53.58 -16.12
N PHE A 444 -29.62 53.18 -15.00
CA PHE A 444 -29.09 52.11 -14.16
C PHE A 444 -29.18 50.72 -14.82
N SER A 445 -30.26 50.43 -15.55
CA SER A 445 -30.46 49.12 -16.19
C SER A 445 -29.50 48.82 -17.34
N ARG A 446 -28.73 49.80 -17.83
CA ARG A 446 -27.72 49.63 -18.89
C ARG A 446 -26.40 49.08 -18.35
N LEU A 447 -26.47 48.02 -17.55
CA LEU A 447 -25.32 47.36 -16.94
C LEU A 447 -24.46 46.57 -17.95
N ASP A 448 -25.00 46.25 -19.12
CA ASP A 448 -24.34 45.46 -20.18
C ASP A 448 -23.52 46.28 -21.19
N GLU A 449 -23.42 47.61 -21.04
CA GLU A 449 -22.60 48.41 -21.95
C GLU A 449 -21.10 48.22 -21.63
N ALA A 450 -20.41 47.42 -22.45
CA ALA A 450 -18.95 47.24 -22.39
C ALA A 450 -18.16 48.47 -22.89
N GLU A 451 -18.86 49.49 -23.38
CA GLU A 451 -18.27 50.71 -23.93
C GLU A 451 -17.82 51.67 -22.83
N VAL A 452 -16.60 52.19 -22.97
CA VAL A 452 -16.09 53.27 -22.14
C VAL A 452 -16.73 54.58 -22.59
N LYS A 453 -17.34 55.33 -21.67
CA LYS A 453 -18.03 56.59 -21.92
C LYS A 453 -17.63 57.64 -20.90
N GLU A 454 -17.84 58.90 -21.26
CA GLU A 454 -17.74 60.01 -20.32
C GLU A 454 -19.02 60.02 -19.46
N VAL A 455 -18.87 59.82 -18.15
CA VAL A 455 -19.98 59.62 -17.21
C VAL A 455 -19.91 60.68 -16.12
N GLU A 456 -21.06 61.29 -15.79
CA GLU A 456 -21.22 62.16 -14.64
C GLU A 456 -21.45 61.32 -13.38
N ILE A 457 -20.51 61.37 -12.44
CA ILE A 457 -20.51 60.45 -11.28
C ILE A 457 -21.58 60.83 -10.27
N GLU A 458 -21.86 62.12 -10.14
CA GLU A 458 -22.94 62.62 -9.29
C GLU A 458 -24.30 62.02 -9.72
N ASP A 459 -24.59 61.97 -11.03
CA ASP A 459 -25.81 61.34 -11.57
C ASP A 459 -25.87 59.84 -11.29
N SER A 460 -24.73 59.17 -11.35
CA SER A 460 -24.60 57.74 -11.06
C SER A 460 -24.89 57.45 -9.58
N LEU A 461 -24.34 58.26 -8.68
CA LEU A 461 -24.60 58.20 -7.24
C LEU A 461 -26.07 58.48 -6.92
N GLU A 462 -26.67 59.53 -7.50
CA GLU A 462 -28.09 59.83 -7.28
C GLU A 462 -29.02 58.74 -7.81
N SER A 463 -28.65 58.09 -8.91
CA SER A 463 -29.39 56.94 -9.46
C SER A 463 -29.36 55.76 -8.49
N VAL A 464 -28.19 55.43 -7.94
CA VAL A 464 -28.02 54.38 -6.91
C VAL A 464 -28.78 54.71 -5.63
N LEU A 465 -28.71 55.95 -5.14
CA LEU A 465 -29.46 56.40 -3.97
C LEU A 465 -30.97 56.30 -4.16
N THR A 466 -31.46 56.65 -5.35
CA THR A 466 -32.89 56.54 -5.69
C THR A 466 -33.37 55.09 -5.61
N LEU A 467 -32.56 54.13 -6.09
CA LEU A 467 -32.88 52.70 -6.03
C LEU A 467 -32.85 52.15 -4.60
N LEU A 468 -31.90 52.62 -3.79
CA LEU A 468 -31.75 52.24 -2.40
C LEU A 468 -32.64 53.04 -1.45
N GLN A 469 -33.50 53.93 -1.96
CA GLN A 469 -34.38 54.78 -1.15
C GLN A 469 -35.25 53.98 -0.18
N HIS A 470 -35.73 52.81 -0.60
CA HIS A 470 -36.51 51.91 0.24
C HIS A 470 -35.72 51.33 1.43
N LYS A 471 -34.39 51.20 1.30
CA LYS A 471 -33.50 50.74 2.38
C LYS A 471 -32.98 51.87 3.27
N LEU A 472 -32.83 53.07 2.70
CA LEU A 472 -32.36 54.25 3.43
C LEU A 472 -33.29 54.57 4.60
N SER A 473 -34.62 54.48 4.39
CA SER A 473 -35.67 54.80 5.39
C SER A 473 -35.49 56.18 6.05
N ASP A 474 -36.40 56.62 6.91
CA ASP A 474 -36.25 57.93 7.60
C ASP A 474 -35.11 57.93 8.65
N ARG A 475 -34.40 56.81 8.83
CA ARG A 475 -33.35 56.63 9.84
C ARG A 475 -31.95 57.06 9.37
N ILE A 476 -31.68 57.10 8.06
CA ILE A 476 -30.35 57.41 7.52
C ILE A 476 -30.34 58.77 6.84
N THR A 477 -29.48 59.67 7.32
CA THR A 477 -29.23 60.96 6.67
C THR A 477 -28.11 60.82 5.64
N VAL A 478 -28.33 61.28 4.40
CA VAL A 478 -27.30 61.25 3.35
C VAL A 478 -26.71 62.64 3.16
N GLU A 479 -25.46 62.82 3.60
CA GLU A 479 -24.68 64.04 3.36
C GLU A 479 -23.92 63.96 2.04
N ARG A 480 -23.98 65.01 1.23
CA ARG A 480 -23.34 65.09 -0.09
C ARG A 480 -22.27 66.17 -0.08
N ARG A 481 -21.04 65.80 -0.42
CA ARG A 481 -19.88 66.69 -0.50
C ARG A 481 -19.19 66.49 -1.84
N TYR A 482 -19.83 66.98 -2.89
CA TYR A 482 -19.33 66.80 -4.25
C TYR A 482 -18.33 67.91 -4.58
N GLU A 483 -17.05 67.53 -4.61
CA GLU A 483 -15.94 68.38 -5.02
C GLU A 483 -15.16 67.72 -6.16
N GLY A 484 -14.40 68.51 -6.94
CA GLY A 484 -13.58 67.98 -8.04
C GLY A 484 -14.29 67.86 -9.40
N PRO A 485 -13.74 67.05 -10.33
CA PRO A 485 -14.25 66.96 -11.69
C PRO A 485 -15.53 66.12 -11.76
N LYS A 486 -16.57 66.67 -12.41
CA LYS A 486 -17.89 66.06 -12.51
C LYS A 486 -17.94 64.81 -13.39
N ARG A 487 -17.05 64.75 -14.37
CA ARG A 487 -17.06 63.75 -15.44
C ARG A 487 -15.75 62.96 -15.46
N ILE A 488 -15.89 61.64 -15.61
CA ILE A 488 -14.77 60.72 -15.80
C ILE A 488 -15.06 59.75 -16.94
N THR A 489 -14.00 59.19 -17.52
CA THR A 489 -14.11 58.23 -18.61
C THR A 489 -14.05 56.80 -18.06
N CYS A 490 -15.20 56.11 -18.01
CA CYS A 490 -15.32 54.77 -17.41
C CYS A 490 -16.41 53.90 -18.07
N GLN A 491 -16.55 52.66 -17.60
CA GLN A 491 -17.66 51.77 -17.98
C GLN A 491 -18.79 51.96 -16.94
N PRO A 492 -19.92 52.59 -17.30
CA PRO A 492 -20.95 52.99 -16.34
C PRO A 492 -21.61 51.80 -15.63
N GLY A 493 -21.83 50.68 -16.33
CA GLY A 493 -22.43 49.48 -15.74
C GLY A 493 -21.61 48.91 -14.58
N PRO A 494 -20.37 48.46 -14.83
CA PRO A 494 -19.48 47.97 -13.78
C PRO A 494 -19.30 48.97 -12.62
N LEU A 495 -19.15 50.27 -12.92
CA LEU A 495 -19.01 51.27 -11.88
C LEU A 495 -20.28 51.40 -11.01
N ASN A 496 -21.47 51.45 -11.61
CA ASN A 496 -22.73 51.49 -10.87
C ASN A 496 -22.90 50.25 -9.97
N GLN A 497 -22.40 49.09 -10.38
CA GLN A 497 -22.38 47.89 -9.56
C GLN A 497 -21.47 48.04 -8.33
N VAL A 498 -20.31 48.68 -8.48
CA VAL A 498 -19.43 49.01 -7.34
C VAL A 498 -20.15 49.93 -6.36
N LEU A 499 -20.74 51.02 -6.86
CA LEU A 499 -21.46 52.00 -6.06
C LEU A 499 -22.62 51.36 -5.29
N MET A 500 -23.41 50.51 -5.94
CA MET A 500 -24.53 49.80 -5.33
C MET A 500 -24.07 48.88 -4.19
N ASN A 501 -22.96 48.16 -4.36
CA ASN A 501 -22.42 47.27 -3.34
C ASN A 501 -21.88 48.06 -2.14
N VAL A 502 -21.12 49.13 -2.39
CA VAL A 502 -20.49 49.94 -1.35
C VAL A 502 -21.55 50.71 -0.55
N VAL A 503 -22.48 51.41 -1.22
CA VAL A 503 -23.56 52.15 -0.57
C VAL A 503 -24.54 51.18 0.12
N GLY A 504 -24.83 50.03 -0.49
CA GLY A 504 -25.65 48.99 0.13
C GLY A 504 -25.05 48.45 1.43
N ASN A 505 -23.73 48.20 1.44
CA ASN A 505 -23.02 47.77 2.65
C ASN A 505 -23.01 48.86 3.73
N ALA A 506 -22.84 50.13 3.35
CA ALA A 506 -22.93 51.27 4.27
C ALA A 506 -24.32 51.38 4.94
N ILE A 507 -25.40 51.15 4.18
CA ILE A 507 -26.78 51.12 4.71
C ILE A 507 -26.98 49.94 5.65
N ASP A 508 -26.53 48.75 5.25
CA ASP A 508 -26.71 47.53 6.03
C ASP A 508 -25.89 47.56 7.34
N ALA A 509 -24.77 48.32 7.39
CA ALA A 509 -23.94 48.49 8.58
C ALA A 509 -24.55 49.39 9.66
N ILE A 510 -25.57 50.19 9.31
CA ILE A 510 -26.29 51.08 10.23
C ILE A 510 -27.54 50.34 10.73
N GLU A 511 -27.59 49.96 12.01
CA GLU A 511 -28.77 49.30 12.61
C GLU A 511 -29.86 50.31 13.04
N GLY A 512 -29.46 51.47 13.57
CA GLY A 512 -30.35 52.52 14.09
C GLY A 512 -30.41 53.75 13.18
N THR A 513 -30.33 54.94 13.79
CA THR A 513 -30.15 56.20 13.06
C THR A 513 -28.67 56.44 12.77
N GLY A 514 -28.35 56.92 11.57
CA GLY A 514 -26.96 57.19 11.21
C GLY A 514 -26.83 58.12 10.02
N THR A 515 -25.58 58.37 9.64
CA THR A 515 -25.25 59.24 8.51
C THR A 515 -24.38 58.49 7.52
N ILE A 516 -24.70 58.64 6.23
CA ILE A 516 -23.81 58.25 5.14
C ILE A 516 -23.32 59.54 4.47
N THR A 517 -22.01 59.73 4.42
CA THR A 517 -21.38 60.85 3.73
C THR A 517 -20.80 60.36 2.40
N LEU A 518 -21.26 60.96 1.31
CA LEU A 518 -20.72 60.76 -0.02
C LEU A 518 -19.84 61.97 -0.37
N ALA A 519 -18.56 61.73 -0.61
CA ALA A 519 -17.61 62.78 -0.96
C ALA A 519 -16.89 62.45 -2.27
N THR A 520 -16.88 63.38 -3.22
CA THR A 520 -16.06 63.26 -4.43
C THR A 520 -14.91 64.24 -4.37
N GLY A 521 -13.84 63.94 -5.08
CA GLY A 521 -12.68 64.81 -5.16
C GLY A 521 -11.70 64.36 -6.23
N ARG A 522 -10.53 64.99 -6.19
CA ARG A 522 -9.42 64.71 -7.09
C ARG A 522 -8.17 64.42 -6.26
N ASN A 523 -7.45 63.37 -6.63
CA ASN A 523 -6.13 63.04 -6.12
C ASN A 523 -5.17 62.88 -7.31
N GLY A 524 -4.45 63.96 -7.68
CA GLY A 524 -3.57 63.94 -8.86
C GLY A 524 -4.33 63.70 -10.17
N ALA A 525 -4.04 62.60 -10.87
CA ALA A 525 -4.76 62.17 -12.08
C ALA A 525 -5.95 61.23 -11.80
N MET A 526 -6.18 60.90 -10.52
CA MET A 526 -7.23 59.99 -10.09
C MET A 526 -8.43 60.76 -9.59
N PHE A 527 -9.62 60.36 -10.04
CA PHE A 527 -10.88 60.72 -9.42
C PHE A 527 -11.04 59.92 -8.12
N ARG A 528 -11.43 60.61 -7.04
CA ARG A 528 -11.61 60.00 -5.71
C ARG A 528 -13.07 60.09 -5.31
N LEU A 529 -13.64 58.97 -4.88
CA LEU A 529 -14.95 58.88 -4.25
C LEU A 529 -14.80 58.21 -2.88
N SER A 530 -15.32 58.86 -1.85
CA SER A 530 -15.42 58.33 -0.49
C SER A 530 -16.90 58.09 -0.15
N VAL A 531 -17.19 56.91 0.39
CA VAL A 531 -18.46 56.56 1.01
C VAL A 531 -18.18 56.23 2.47
N ARG A 532 -18.61 57.11 3.37
CA ARG A 532 -18.41 56.96 4.82
C ARG A 532 -19.74 56.71 5.52
N ASP A 533 -19.83 55.66 6.33
CA ASP A 533 -20.96 55.38 7.21
C ASP A 533 -20.61 55.59 8.69
N THR A 534 -21.64 55.69 9.53
CA THR A 534 -21.53 55.72 11.00
C THR A 534 -22.02 54.42 11.64
N GLY A 535 -21.90 53.30 10.92
CA GLY A 535 -22.37 51.98 11.33
C GLY A 535 -21.45 51.27 12.32
N HIS A 536 -21.60 49.95 12.43
CA HIS A 536 -20.85 49.14 13.39
C HIS A 536 -19.34 48.98 13.06
N GLY A 537 -18.88 49.41 11.88
CA GLY A 537 -17.47 49.28 11.46
C GLY A 537 -17.04 47.82 11.21
N ILE A 538 -15.80 47.64 10.75
CA ILE A 538 -15.22 46.33 10.39
C ILE A 538 -14.20 45.93 11.45
N PRO A 539 -14.41 44.81 12.17
CA PRO A 539 -13.44 44.27 13.12
C PRO A 539 -12.08 43.99 12.46
N ALA A 540 -10.98 44.28 13.18
CA ALA A 540 -9.62 44.10 12.67
C ALA A 540 -9.34 42.65 12.22
N ALA A 541 -9.92 41.66 12.90
CA ALA A 541 -9.75 40.24 12.61
C ALA A 541 -10.27 39.80 11.23
N ILE A 542 -11.20 40.55 10.63
CA ILE A 542 -11.79 40.20 9.34
C ILE A 542 -11.43 41.17 8.22
N ARG A 543 -10.68 42.25 8.51
CA ARG A 543 -10.38 43.33 7.56
C ARG A 543 -9.69 42.82 6.30
N ASP A 544 -8.76 41.88 6.41
CA ASP A 544 -8.03 41.32 5.25
C ASP A 544 -8.90 40.37 4.42
N ARG A 545 -9.99 39.88 5.01
CA ARG A 545 -10.88 38.86 4.41
C ARG A 545 -12.12 39.46 3.74
N ILE A 546 -12.43 40.74 3.95
CA ILE A 546 -13.66 41.35 3.41
C ILE A 546 -13.73 41.38 1.87
N CYS A 547 -12.58 41.30 1.20
CA CYS A 547 -12.48 41.22 -0.25
C CYS A 547 -12.32 39.78 -0.76
N GLU A 548 -12.21 38.77 0.13
CA GLU A 548 -12.20 37.36 -0.26
C GLU A 548 -13.56 37.00 -0.87
N PRO A 549 -13.60 36.29 -2.00
CA PRO A 549 -14.84 35.74 -2.54
C PRO A 549 -15.56 34.89 -1.47
N PHE A 550 -16.89 35.01 -1.39
CA PHE A 550 -17.77 34.27 -0.46
C PHE A 550 -17.66 34.63 1.01
N PHE A 551 -16.78 35.55 1.38
CA PHE A 551 -16.72 36.04 2.75
C PHE A 551 -17.94 36.92 3.06
N THR A 552 -18.74 36.53 4.06
CA THR A 552 -19.86 37.35 4.55
C THR A 552 -20.06 37.18 6.05
N THR A 553 -20.34 38.28 6.73
CA THR A 553 -20.74 38.30 8.15
C THR A 553 -22.26 38.19 8.33
N LYS A 554 -23.02 38.14 7.23
CA LYS A 554 -24.48 38.12 7.24
C LYS A 554 -25.02 36.68 7.40
N PRO A 555 -26.22 36.49 7.99
CA PRO A 555 -26.87 35.18 8.10
C PRO A 555 -27.02 34.46 6.75
N VAL A 556 -26.99 33.12 6.79
CA VAL A 556 -27.13 32.25 5.60
C VAL A 556 -28.36 32.65 4.79
N GLY A 557 -28.15 33.01 3.51
CA GLY A 557 -29.21 33.43 2.58
C GLY A 557 -29.44 34.94 2.46
N SER A 558 -28.79 35.77 3.29
CA SER A 558 -28.96 37.24 3.25
C SER A 558 -27.78 38.01 2.65
N GLY A 559 -26.63 37.36 2.47
CA GLY A 559 -25.44 37.91 1.82
C GLY A 559 -24.75 36.86 0.95
N THR A 560 -24.39 37.23 -0.28
CA THR A 560 -23.68 36.33 -1.21
C THR A 560 -22.16 36.30 -0.96
N GLY A 561 -21.63 37.23 -0.17
CA GLY A 561 -20.19 37.39 0.04
C GLY A 561 -19.39 37.75 -1.21
N LEU A 562 -20.07 38.09 -2.32
CA LEU A 562 -19.44 38.40 -3.60
C LEU A 562 -19.39 39.90 -3.90
N GLY A 563 -20.14 40.73 -3.16
CA GLY A 563 -20.28 42.15 -3.48
C GLY A 563 -18.95 42.89 -3.50
N LEU A 564 -18.16 42.79 -2.43
CA LEU A 564 -16.88 43.49 -2.31
C LEU A 564 -15.78 42.88 -3.18
N SER A 565 -15.75 41.56 -3.36
CA SER A 565 -14.78 40.91 -4.27
C SER A 565 -15.03 41.30 -5.73
N ILE A 566 -16.30 41.33 -6.18
CA ILE A 566 -16.67 41.87 -7.49
C ILE A 566 -16.29 43.35 -7.61
N SER A 567 -16.57 44.14 -6.57
CA SER A 567 -16.20 45.56 -6.56
C SER A 567 -14.69 45.74 -6.73
N TYR A 568 -13.88 44.94 -6.04
CA TYR A 568 -12.43 44.97 -6.15
C TYR A 568 -11.97 44.60 -7.57
N SER A 569 -12.50 43.52 -8.17
CA SER A 569 -12.19 43.11 -9.55
C SER A 569 -12.57 44.19 -10.59
N ILE A 570 -13.73 44.83 -10.41
CA ILE A 570 -14.17 45.91 -11.30
C ILE A 570 -13.24 47.11 -11.19
N ILE A 571 -12.92 47.55 -9.97
CA ILE A 571 -12.01 48.69 -9.75
C ILE A 571 -10.61 48.40 -10.30
N GLN A 572 -10.09 47.18 -10.13
CA GLN A 572 -8.84 46.77 -10.76
C GLN A 572 -8.91 46.79 -12.29
N ARG A 573 -10.03 46.36 -12.90
CA ARG A 573 -10.24 46.46 -14.35
C ARG A 573 -10.26 47.92 -14.83
N HIS A 574 -10.72 48.83 -13.98
CA HIS A 574 -10.62 50.28 -14.16
C HIS A 574 -9.24 50.87 -13.83
N ARG A 575 -8.24 50.04 -13.48
CA ARG A 575 -6.90 50.46 -13.01
C ARG A 575 -6.97 51.42 -11.83
N GLY A 576 -7.99 51.24 -11.00
CA GLY A 576 -8.25 52.02 -9.81
C GLY A 576 -7.77 51.34 -8.54
N ARG A 577 -8.07 51.98 -7.41
CA ARG A 577 -7.76 51.50 -6.06
C ARG A 577 -9.02 51.52 -5.21
N LEU A 578 -9.19 50.50 -4.38
CA LEU A 578 -10.28 50.38 -3.41
C LEU A 578 -9.68 50.19 -2.02
N GLU A 579 -9.91 51.14 -1.12
CA GLU A 579 -9.41 51.11 0.26
C GLU A 579 -10.55 51.17 1.27
N PHE A 580 -10.31 50.58 2.45
CA PHE A 580 -11.24 50.56 3.56
C PHE A 580 -10.55 51.12 4.80
N HIS A 581 -11.11 52.20 5.35
CA HIS A 581 -10.72 52.79 6.62
C HIS A 581 -11.87 52.59 7.60
N SER A 582 -11.72 51.70 8.58
CA SER A 582 -12.83 51.33 9.45
C SER A 582 -12.35 50.97 10.84
N ASP A 583 -12.92 51.58 11.88
CA ASP A 583 -12.68 51.18 13.26
C ASP A 583 -13.98 50.58 13.82
N GLU A 584 -13.86 49.49 14.58
CA GLU A 584 -15.02 48.81 15.18
C GLU A 584 -15.81 49.78 16.07
N GLY A 585 -17.11 49.88 15.83
CA GLY A 585 -18.04 50.79 16.50
C GLY A 585 -17.99 52.26 16.04
N ARG A 586 -17.17 52.61 15.03
CA ARG A 586 -17.05 54.00 14.52
C ARG A 586 -17.44 54.17 13.05
N GLY A 587 -17.91 53.10 12.41
CA GLY A 587 -18.29 53.09 11.00
C GLY A 587 -17.14 52.83 10.04
N THR A 588 -17.44 52.79 8.74
CA THR A 588 -16.48 52.50 7.68
C THR A 588 -16.44 53.62 6.66
N GLU A 589 -15.24 53.98 6.21
CA GLU A 589 -15.02 54.79 5.02
C GLU A 589 -14.40 53.91 3.93
N VAL A 590 -15.10 53.80 2.81
CA VAL A 590 -14.62 53.14 1.60
C VAL A 590 -14.16 54.22 0.62
N VAL A 591 -12.90 54.13 0.18
CA VAL A 591 -12.31 55.06 -0.77
C VAL A 591 -12.08 54.34 -2.10
N ILE A 592 -12.67 54.88 -3.15
CA ILE A 592 -12.56 54.42 -4.53
C ILE A 592 -11.76 55.47 -5.30
N GLU A 593 -10.66 55.07 -5.93
CA GLU A 593 -9.86 55.92 -6.81
C GLU A 593 -9.83 55.33 -8.23
N ILE A 594 -10.14 56.11 -9.25
CA ILE A 594 -10.15 55.67 -10.67
C ILE A 594 -9.47 56.73 -11.54
N PRO A 595 -8.68 56.38 -12.57
CA PRO A 595 -8.08 57.36 -13.48
C PRO A 595 -9.15 58.16 -14.24
N MET A 596 -8.99 59.49 -14.36
CA MET A 596 -9.98 60.37 -14.99
C MET A 596 -10.13 60.14 -16.51
N ASP A 597 -9.02 59.91 -17.20
CA ASP A 597 -8.97 59.84 -18.68
C ASP A 597 -9.16 58.40 -19.21
N GLY A 598 -9.53 57.45 -18.35
CA GLY A 598 -9.58 56.02 -18.70
C GLY A 598 -8.21 55.38 -19.00
N ALA A 599 -7.16 56.19 -19.14
CA ALA A 599 -5.76 55.79 -19.30
C ALA A 599 -4.80 56.85 -18.73
N SER A 600 -3.75 56.37 -18.06
CA SER A 600 -2.54 57.07 -17.58
C SER A 600 -2.55 57.71 -16.18
N ALA A 601 -1.97 56.96 -15.23
CA ALA A 601 -0.90 57.44 -14.36
C ALA A 601 -0.04 56.21 -14.00
N ASP A 602 1.28 56.34 -14.06
CA ASP A 602 2.29 55.28 -13.97
C ASP A 602 2.05 54.29 -12.82
N ALA A 603 1.96 53.00 -13.16
CA ALA A 603 1.91 51.94 -12.18
C ALA A 603 3.29 51.77 -11.53
N PRO A 604 3.42 51.79 -10.18
CA PRO A 604 4.45 50.99 -9.56
C PRO A 604 4.05 49.52 -9.77
N THR A 605 4.84 48.80 -10.56
CA THR A 605 4.87 47.34 -10.57
C THR A 605 5.12 46.86 -9.14
N LEU A 606 4.17 46.15 -8.55
CA LEU A 606 4.34 45.42 -7.29
C LEU A 606 3.81 43.98 -7.46
N PRO A 607 4.35 43.04 -6.67
CA PRO A 607 4.73 41.72 -7.13
C PRO A 607 3.59 40.71 -7.08
N ASP A 608 3.82 39.63 -7.81
CA ASP A 608 3.05 38.39 -7.84
C ASP A 608 2.66 37.94 -6.41
N PRO A 609 1.35 37.78 -6.09
CA PRO A 609 0.89 37.29 -4.79
C PRO A 609 1.35 35.85 -4.48
N ALA A 610 2.00 35.15 -5.41
CA ALA A 610 2.58 33.83 -5.18
C ALA A 610 3.98 33.82 -4.50
N GLN A 611 4.62 34.97 -4.22
CA GLN A 611 6.01 34.99 -3.72
C GLN A 611 6.26 35.57 -2.32
N THR A 612 5.26 36.01 -1.56
CA THR A 612 5.48 36.57 -0.20
C THR A 612 5.47 35.55 0.94
N ALA A 613 5.40 34.26 0.63
CA ALA A 613 5.45 33.19 1.64
C ALA A 613 6.82 32.51 1.72
N HIS A 614 7.95 33.23 1.73
CA HIS A 614 9.25 32.71 2.19
C HIS A 614 10.28 33.83 2.43
N ALA A 615 10.15 34.55 3.55
CA ALA A 615 11.26 35.32 4.11
C ALA A 615 11.09 35.45 5.63
N MET A 616 11.65 34.48 6.36
CA MET A 616 11.93 34.62 7.80
C MET A 616 13.04 35.65 7.99
N PRO A 617 12.94 36.61 8.92
CA PRO A 617 14.09 37.36 9.36
C PRO A 617 14.84 36.54 10.42
N GLY A 618 16.05 36.12 10.07
CA GLY A 618 17.07 35.88 11.08
C GLY A 618 17.56 37.24 11.60
N GLU A 619 17.67 37.36 12.91
CA GLU A 619 18.93 37.64 13.63
C GLU A 619 18.64 38.00 15.11
N ALA A 620 19.01 37.09 16.01
CA ALA A 620 19.70 37.35 17.29
C ALA A 620 20.15 36.01 17.90
#